data_AF-A0AB39XIL3-F1
#
_entry.id   AF-A0AB39XIL3-F1
#
_cell.length_a   1.000
_cell.length_b   1.000
_cell.length_c   1.000
_cell.angle_alpha   90.00
_cell.angle_beta   90.00
_cell.angle_gamma   90.00
#
_symmetry.space_group_name_H-M   'P 1'
#
loop_
_entity.id
_entity.type
_entity.pdbx_description
1 polymer ?
#
loop_
_entity_poly.entity_id
_entity_poly.type
_entity_poly.pdbx_seq_one_letter_code
_entity_poly.pdbx_strand_id
1 'polypeptide(L)' 'MAHLPPAERIEQSYDLAMIALADCLTQERDAAATVDRLIRILDRDSLREAITEVLVNARVHPRIPARPRLYGSTTRART' A
#
# COMPACT_ATOMS: atom_id res chain seq x y z
N MET A 1 9.07 20.02 4.00
CA MET A 1 9.08 18.54 4.02
C MET A 1 7.92 18.09 3.17
N ALA A 2 8.16 17.41 2.05
CA ALA A 2 7.07 16.95 1.20
C ALA A 2 6.27 15.88 1.96
N HIS A 3 4.98 16.12 2.18
CA HIS A 3 4.09 15.10 2.75
C HIS A 3 3.96 13.98 1.72
N LEU A 4 4.36 12.76 2.10
CA LEU A 4 4.20 11.59 1.25
C LEU A 4 2.70 11.39 0.93
N PRO A 5 2.36 11.03 -0.32
CA PRO A 5 1.03 10.59 -0.69
C PRO A 5 0.51 9.52 0.27
N PRO A 6 -0.81 9.46 0.52
CA PRO A 6 -1.39 8.51 1.47
C PRO A 6 -1.02 7.05 1.20
N ALA A 7 -0.95 6.65 -0.08
CA ALA A 7 -0.52 5.31 -0.48
C ALA A 7 0.95 5.03 -0.10
N GLU A 8 1.84 5.98 -0.35
CA GLU A 8 3.26 5.88 -0.02
C GLU A 8 3.50 5.85 1.50
N ARG A 9 2.65 6.54 2.29
CA ARG A 9 2.68 6.44 3.76
C ARG A 9 2.31 5.05 4.27
N ILE A 10 1.32 4.40 3.64
CA ILE A 10 0.93 3.03 3.98
C ILE A 10 2.08 2.08 3.63
N GLU A 11 2.61 2.15 2.41
CA GLU A 11 3.73 1.31 1.95
C GLU A 11 4.96 1.44 2.86
N GLN A 12 5.37 2.68 3.16
CA GLN A 12 6.48 2.96 4.06
C GLN A 12 6.27 2.36 5.46
N SER A 13 5.05 2.41 6.00
CA SER A 13 4.75 1.84 7.31
C SER A 13 4.93 0.31 7.32
N TYR A 14 4.53 -0.37 6.24
CA TYR A 14 4.75 -1.81 6.08
C TYR A 14 6.23 -2.15 5.93
N ASP A 15 6.98 -1.42 5.11
CA ASP A 15 8.42 -1.65 4.92
C ASP A 15 9.19 -1.53 6.24
N LEU A 16 8.89 -0.49 7.02
CA LEU A 16 9.50 -0.29 8.34
C LEU A 16 9.15 -1.41 9.32
N ALA A 17 7.92 -1.93 9.28
CA ALA A 17 7.50 -3.05 10.12
C ALA A 17 8.26 -4.33 9.74
N MET A 18 8.43 -4.59 8.44
CA MET A 18 9.20 -5.75 7.95
C MET A 18 10.67 -5.68 8.35
N ILE A 19 11.28 -4.49 8.29
CA ILE A 19 12.65 -4.27 8.77
C ILE A 19 12.75 -4.53 10.28
N ALA A 20 11.79 -4.02 11.07
CA ALA A 20 11.78 -4.25 12.52
C ALA A 20 11.67 -5.73 12.89
N LEU A 21 10.89 -6.51 12.13
CA LEU A 21 10.80 -7.96 12.29
C LEU A 21 12.11 -8.66 11.90
N ALA A 22 12.73 -8.26 10.77
CA ALA A 22 14.01 -8.81 10.36
C ALA A 22 15.12 -8.52 11.39
N ASP A 23 15.15 -7.32 11.96
CA ASP A 23 16.05 -6.96 13.06
C ASP A 23 15.85 -7.89 14.26
N CYS A 24 14.59 -8.22 14.59
CA CYS A 24 14.26 -9.12 15.70
C CYS A 24 14.82 -10.53 15.50
N LEU A 25 14.66 -11.06 14.28
CA LEU A 25 15.07 -12.41 13.92
C LEU A 25 16.60 -12.55 13.79
N THR A 26 17.29 -11.45 13.47
CA THR A 26 18.74 -11.47 13.20
C THR A 26 19.61 -11.11 14.42
N GLN A 27 19.08 -10.36 15.38
CA GLN A 27 19.88 -9.81 16.50
C GLN A 27 19.54 -10.41 17.88
N GLU A 28 18.79 -11.52 17.96
CA GLU A 28 18.25 -12.05 19.24
C GLU A 28 17.62 -10.94 20.10
N ARG A 29 16.89 -10.02 19.46
CA ARG A 29 16.30 -8.89 20.18
C ARG A 29 15.10 -9.35 21.01
N ASP A 30 14.95 -8.67 22.15
CA ASP A 30 13.78 -8.81 23.02
C ASP A 30 12.48 -8.63 22.22
N ALA A 31 11.65 -9.66 22.23
CA ALA A 31 10.37 -9.68 21.55
C ALA A 31 9.46 -8.55 22.02
N ALA A 32 9.51 -8.16 23.29
CA ALA A 32 8.71 -7.06 23.82
C ALA A 32 9.10 -5.72 23.19
N ALA A 33 10.40 -5.42 23.11
CA ALA A 33 10.91 -4.23 22.46
C ALA A 33 10.56 -4.18 20.96
N THR A 34 10.56 -5.33 20.28
CA THR A 34 10.13 -5.43 18.88
C THR A 34 8.64 -5.14 18.73
N VAL A 35 7.79 -5.69 19.62
CA VAL A 35 6.35 -5.43 19.61
C VAL A 35 6.05 -3.95 19.85
N ASP A 36 6.71 -3.30 20.82
CA ASP A 36 6.55 -1.86 21.06
C ASP A 36 6.95 -1.02 19.85
N ARG A 37 8.03 -1.41 19.16
CA ARG A 37 8.46 -0.76 17.92
C ARG A 37 7.43 -0.94 16.81
N LEU A 38 6.85 -2.13 16.67
CA LEU A 38 5.80 -2.41 15.69
C LEU A 38 4.53 -1.63 15.97
N ILE A 39 4.11 -1.50 17.24
CA ILE A 39 2.93 -0.70 17.61
C ILE A 39 3.10 0.76 17.20
N ARG A 40 4.30 1.32 17.36
CA ARG A 40 4.59 2.71 16.95
C ARG A 40 4.65 2.89 15.43
N ILE A 41 5.17 1.90 14.69
CA ILE A 41 5.23 1.93 13.23
C ILE A 41 3.83 1.75 12.64
N LEU A 42 3.09 0.78 13.17
CA LEU A 42 1.73 0.44 12.75
C LEU A 42 0.70 1.18 13.62
N ASP A 43 0.95 2.46 13.88
CA ASP A 43 0.02 3.28 14.66
C ASP A 43 -1.36 3.24 14.00
N ARG A 44 -2.34 2.72 14.74
CA ARG A 44 -3.65 2.35 14.20
C ARG A 44 -4.38 3.56 13.65
N ASP A 45 -4.29 4.69 14.33
CA ASP A 45 -4.99 5.91 13.95
C ASP A 45 -4.35 6.53 12.71
N SER A 46 -3.01 6.63 12.67
CA SER A 46 -2.27 7.11 11.50
C SER A 46 -2.51 6.25 10.24
N LEU A 47 -2.49 4.92 10.38
CA LEU A 47 -2.78 4.01 9.26
C LEU A 47 -4.24 4.15 8.79
N ARG A 48 -5.18 4.24 9.74
CA ARG A 48 -6.60 4.40 9.43
C ARG A 48 -6.87 5.71 8.70
N GLU A 49 -6.22 6.80 9.09
CA GLU A 49 -6.32 8.08 8.40
C GLU A 49 -5.79 7.98 6.97
N ALA A 50 -4.59 7.41 6.78
CA ALA A 50 -4.00 7.25 5.45
C ALA A 50 -4.88 6.39 4.52
N ILE A 51 -5.42 5.27 5.02
CA ILE A 51 -6.35 4.41 4.26
C ILE A 51 -7.62 5.17 3.91
N THR A 52 -8.20 5.91 4.86
CA THR A 52 -9.40 6.71 4.62
C THR A 52 -9.15 7.75 3.54
N GLU A 53 -8.00 8.41 3.57
CA GLU A 53 -7.62 9.41 2.58
C GLU A 53 -7.45 8.79 1.18
N VAL A 54 -6.85 7.59 1.06
CA VAL A 54 -6.80 6.84 -0.21
C VAL A 54 -8.20 6.55 -0.73
N LEU A 55 -9.09 6.05 0.12
CA LEU A 55 -10.46 5.67 -0.27
C LEU A 55 -11.30 6.89 -0.69
N VAL A 56 -11.17 8.01 0.04
CA VAL A 56 -11.82 9.27 -0.33
C VAL A 56 -11.27 9.77 -1.66
N ASN A 57 -9.95 9.78 -1.84
CA ASN A 57 -9.33 10.21 -3.09
C ASN A 57 -9.76 9.35 -4.28
N ALA A 58 -9.88 8.03 -4.10
CA ALA A 58 -10.38 7.12 -5.13
C ALA A 58 -11.86 7.35 -5.48
N ARG A 59 -12.68 7.76 -4.50
CA ARG A 59 -14.10 8.10 -4.73
C ARG A 59 -14.28 9.45 -5.42
N VAL A 60 -13.44 10.44 -5.11
CA VAL A 60 -13.51 11.80 -5.67
C VAL A 60 -12.85 11.87 -7.05
N HIS A 61 -11.79 11.08 -7.27
CA HIS A 61 -11.09 10.96 -8.55
C HIS A 61 -11.08 9.50 -9.00
N PRO A 62 -12.25 8.95 -9.42
CA PRO A 62 -12.29 7.60 -9.95
C PRO A 62 -11.35 7.54 -11.15
N ARG A 63 -10.27 6.74 -11.04
CA ARG A 63 -9.42 6.42 -12.18
C ARG A 63 -10.35 5.83 -13.24
N ILE A 64 -10.62 6.58 -14.31
CA ILE A 64 -11.41 6.08 -15.44
C ILE A 64 -10.68 4.84 -15.92
N PRO A 65 -11.29 3.65 -15.87
CA PRO A 65 -10.65 2.46 -16.40
C PRO A 65 -10.37 2.73 -17.88
N ALA A 66 -9.11 2.61 -18.28
CA ALA A 66 -8.72 2.69 -19.68
C ALA A 66 -9.64 1.73 -20.45
N ARG A 67 -10.46 2.30 -21.33
CA ARG A 67 -11.47 1.60 -22.12
C ARG A 67 -10.84 0.34 -22.71
N PRO A 68 -11.37 -0.88 -22.47
CA PRO A 68 -10.86 -2.05 -23.16
C PRO A 68 -11.01 -1.77 -24.65
N ARG A 69 -9.89 -1.80 -25.39
CA ARG A 69 -9.92 -1.75 -26.84
C ARG A 69 -10.72 -2.97 -27.28
N LEU A 70 -11.97 -2.74 -27.68
CA LEU A 70 -12.77 -3.73 -28.40
C LEU A 70 -11.97 -4.06 -29.66
N TYR A 71 -11.30 -5.21 -29.65
CA TYR A 71 -10.66 -5.76 -30.82
C TYR A 71 -11.78 -6.11 -31.80
N GLY A 72 -11.89 -5.30 -32.84
CA GLY A 72 -12.86 -5.47 -33.90
C GLY A 72 -12.74 -6.86 -34.52
N SER A 73 -13.88 -7.54 -34.53
CA SER A 73 -14.21 -8.63 -35.43
C SER A 73 -13.77 -8.31 -36.86
N THR A 74 -12.90 -9.13 -37.44
CA THR A 74 -12.90 -9.32 -38.89
C THR A 74 -12.70 -10.79 -39.23
N THR A 75 -13.82 -11.48 -39.38
CA THR A 75 -13.92 -12.73 -40.12
C THR A 75 -13.44 -12.46 -41.55
N ARG A 76 -12.37 -13.12 -41.98
CA ARG A 76 -12.13 -13.33 -43.41
C ARG A 76 -11.60 -14.73 -43.65
N ALA A 77 -12.55 -15.62 -43.93
CA ALA A 77 -12.28 -16.84 -44.66
C ALA A 77 -11.63 -16.49 -46.00
N ARG A 78 -10.57 -17.22 -46.37
CA ARG A 78 -10.23 -17.47 -47.76
C ARG A 78 -9.59 -18.85 -47.87
N THR A 79 -10.35 -19.70 -48.57
CA THR A 79 -9.97 -20.86 -49.38
C THR A 79 -8.60 -20.76 -50.01
#